data_AF-A0A8J5VTX8-F1
#
_entry.id   AF-A0A8J5VTX8-F1
#
_cell.length_a   1.000
_cell.length_b   1.000
_cell.length_c   1.000
_cell.angle_alpha   90.00
_cell.angle_beta   90.00
_cell.angle_gamma   90.00
#
_symmetry.space_group_name_H-M   'P 1'
#
loop_
_entity.id
_entity.type
_entity.pdbx_description
1 polymer ?
#
loop_
_entity_poly.entity_id
_entity_poly.type
_entity_poly.pdbx_seq_one_letter_code
_entity_poly.pdbx_strand_id
1 'polypeptide(L)'
;MQKDTSSSDASASHVGRVRHRRRPTEATTDGNRTNGPALLANDQNKYKSMLIRTYSTIWMIGGFALIVYMGHLYICAMVVVIQIFMAKELFNLLRKSSEEKQLPGFRLLNWHVFFTAMLFTYGRFLSRQLVNTVNSDHLLYKVVSGLIKYQMFICYFLYIAGFVWFILTLKKKTYKYQFKQYAWTHMILLMVFAQSSFTVANIFEGMFWFLLPASLIVINDIAAYLFGFFLGRTPLIKLSPKKTWEGFIGASVTTIISAFVLANVMGHFQWLTCPRKDLSTGWLRCDPDPMFKPEHYSLGEWVPQWFPWKEVALLPVQLHALALGLFASIIAPFGGFFASGFKRAFKIKDFGDSIPGHGGITDRMDCQMVMAVFAYIYHQSFILPQNYSVEIILDQIIRNLTFEEQKFLYQQLGEIFHEMQLMQR
;
A
#
# COMPACT_ATOMS: atom_id res chain seq x y z
N MET A 1 -3.20 42.64 -57.28
CA MET A 1 -2.87 43.60 -58.37
C MET A 1 -2.33 44.83 -57.66
N GLN A 2 -1.10 45.29 -57.82
CA GLN A 2 -0.20 45.32 -58.96
C GLN A 2 1.24 45.41 -58.43
N LYS A 3 2.16 44.80 -59.17
CA LYS A 3 3.60 44.72 -58.95
C LYS A 3 4.22 45.99 -59.54
N ASP A 4 5.26 46.56 -58.92
CA ASP A 4 6.35 47.22 -59.66
C ASP A 4 7.64 47.29 -58.84
N THR A 5 8.72 47.10 -59.59
CA THR A 5 10.13 46.91 -59.23
C THR A 5 10.94 48.18 -59.51
N SER A 6 11.91 48.54 -58.67
CA SER A 6 13.27 48.94 -59.09
C SER A 6 14.22 49.28 -57.93
N SER A 7 15.38 48.62 -58.00
CA SER A 7 16.75 48.96 -57.57
C SER A 7 17.06 50.28 -56.85
N SER A 8 17.87 50.22 -55.80
CA SER A 8 19.23 50.81 -55.77
C SER A 8 19.96 50.53 -54.45
N ASP A 9 21.25 50.19 -54.58
CA ASP A 9 22.23 50.01 -53.51
C ASP A 9 22.45 51.27 -52.68
N ALA A 10 22.55 51.12 -51.35
CA ALA A 10 23.39 51.98 -50.51
C ALA A 10 23.64 51.33 -49.15
N SER A 11 24.88 50.93 -48.94
CA SER A 11 25.47 50.58 -47.65
C SER A 11 25.59 51.80 -46.74
N ALA A 12 24.97 51.79 -45.56
CA ALA A 12 25.47 52.51 -44.39
C ALA A 12 24.82 51.98 -43.11
N SER A 13 25.68 51.50 -42.22
CA SER A 13 25.42 50.90 -40.92
C SER A 13 24.88 51.88 -39.88
N HIS A 14 23.74 51.60 -39.24
CA HIS A 14 23.41 52.17 -37.94
C HIS A 14 22.44 51.29 -37.10
N VAL A 15 22.90 50.99 -35.88
CA VAL A 15 22.16 50.75 -34.62
C VAL A 15 21.25 49.51 -34.49
N GLY A 16 21.58 48.66 -33.51
CA GLY A 16 20.62 47.70 -32.95
C GLY A 16 21.17 46.86 -31.80
N ARG A 17 21.12 47.38 -30.56
CA ARG A 17 21.30 46.60 -29.32
C ARG A 17 20.22 45.50 -29.27
N VAL A 18 20.60 44.25 -29.53
CA VAL A 18 19.71 43.09 -29.38
C VAL A 18 20.02 42.35 -28.08
N ARG A 19 18.98 42.31 -27.24
CA ARG A 19 18.86 41.67 -25.93
C ARG A 19 18.90 40.14 -26.11
N HIS A 20 19.98 39.47 -25.71
CA HIS A 20 20.07 38.01 -25.81
C HIS A 20 19.15 37.32 -24.78
N ARG A 21 18.04 36.78 -25.28
CA ARG A 21 17.07 35.93 -24.58
C ARG A 21 17.72 34.58 -24.26
N ARG A 22 17.88 34.26 -22.97
CA ARG A 22 18.22 32.91 -22.46
C ARG A 22 17.19 31.88 -22.98
N ARG A 23 17.65 30.89 -23.75
CA ARG A 23 16.95 29.61 -23.99
C ARG A 23 17.65 28.53 -23.14
N PRO A 24 16.94 27.72 -22.35
CA PRO A 24 17.50 26.54 -21.70
C PRO A 24 17.20 25.31 -22.56
N THR A 25 18.21 24.81 -23.25
CA THR A 25 18.22 23.47 -23.83
C THR A 25 19.67 23.08 -23.98
N GLU A 26 20.13 22.15 -23.15
CA GLU A 26 20.87 20.98 -23.65
C GLU A 26 20.99 19.96 -22.52
N ALA A 27 20.41 18.80 -22.78
CA ALA A 27 20.60 17.58 -22.04
C ALA A 27 22.06 17.16 -22.22
N THR A 28 22.77 16.92 -21.12
CA THR A 28 24.13 16.39 -21.13
C THR A 28 24.11 15.01 -21.78
N THR A 29 24.67 14.98 -22.99
CA THR A 29 25.04 13.79 -23.76
C THR A 29 26.34 13.27 -23.16
N ASP A 30 26.32 12.04 -22.64
CA ASP A 30 27.55 11.33 -22.28
C ASP A 30 28.35 11.04 -23.54
N GLY A 31 29.54 11.63 -23.65
CA GLY A 31 30.45 11.48 -24.78
C GLY A 31 31.90 11.70 -24.37
N ASN A 32 32.65 10.59 -24.31
CA ASN A 32 34.10 10.43 -24.45
C ASN A 32 35.00 11.67 -24.26
N ARG A 33 35.80 11.66 -23.18
CA ARG A 33 37.16 12.24 -23.19
C ARG A 33 38.16 11.30 -22.55
N THR A 34 39.29 11.21 -23.23
CA THR A 34 40.42 10.30 -23.10
C THR A 34 41.35 10.60 -21.92
N ASN A 35 41.84 9.52 -21.29
CA ASN A 35 43.10 9.25 -20.58
C ASN A 35 43.82 10.35 -19.75
N GLY A 36 43.84 10.13 -18.43
CA GLY A 36 44.79 10.67 -17.44
C GLY A 36 44.38 10.24 -16.02
N PRO A 37 45.30 9.80 -15.12
CA PRO A 37 44.95 9.06 -13.91
C PRO A 37 44.46 10.00 -12.80
N ALA A 38 43.19 10.39 -12.85
CA ALA A 38 42.48 11.05 -11.76
C ALA A 38 41.38 10.15 -11.18
N LEU A 39 41.63 8.83 -11.13
CA LEU A 39 40.63 7.81 -10.82
C LEU A 39 40.55 7.42 -9.34
N LEU A 40 41.16 8.19 -8.43
CA LEU A 40 41.16 7.90 -6.99
C LEU A 40 40.56 9.00 -6.10
N ALA A 41 40.04 10.09 -6.69
CA ALA A 41 39.44 11.19 -5.93
C ALA A 41 37.93 11.03 -5.63
N ASN A 42 37.31 9.87 -5.94
CA ASN A 42 35.86 9.69 -5.77
C ASN A 42 35.43 8.41 -5.01
N ASP A 43 36.36 7.65 -4.43
CA ASP A 43 36.02 6.41 -3.71
C ASP A 43 35.54 6.65 -2.27
N GLN A 44 36.05 7.69 -1.58
CA GLN A 44 35.62 7.98 -0.21
C GLN A 44 34.14 8.39 -0.11
N ASN A 45 33.62 9.18 -1.07
CA ASN A 45 32.20 9.57 -1.08
C ASN A 45 31.29 8.40 -1.45
N LYS A 46 31.76 7.51 -2.33
CA LYS A 46 31.05 6.28 -2.70
C LYS A 46 31.01 5.28 -1.54
N TYR A 47 32.11 5.11 -0.82
CA TYR A 47 32.19 4.25 0.37
C TYR A 47 31.36 4.81 1.52
N LYS A 48 31.40 6.13 1.77
CA LYS A 48 30.50 6.80 2.74
C LYS A 48 29.03 6.60 2.37
N SER A 49 28.67 6.76 1.10
CA SER A 49 27.29 6.53 0.64
C SER A 49 26.85 5.07 0.79
N MET A 50 27.74 4.11 0.50
CA MET A 50 27.47 2.69 0.73
C MET A 50 27.30 2.39 2.22
N LEU A 51 28.17 2.91 3.08
CA LEU A 51 28.08 2.75 4.54
C LEU A 51 26.76 3.30 5.11
N ILE A 52 26.37 4.51 4.69
CA ILE A 52 25.09 5.13 5.12
C ILE A 52 23.92 4.23 4.71
N ARG A 53 23.95 3.67 3.49
CA ARG A 53 22.93 2.73 3.03
C ARG A 53 22.92 1.48 3.90
N THR A 54 24.05 0.79 4.07
CA THR A 54 24.11 -0.43 4.87
C THR A 54 23.63 -0.22 6.30
N TYR A 55 24.06 0.86 6.96
CA TYR A 55 23.61 1.19 8.31
C TYR A 55 22.10 1.48 8.36
N SER A 56 21.60 2.29 7.42
CA SER A 56 20.16 2.57 7.31
C SER A 56 19.34 1.32 7.03
N THR A 57 19.85 0.35 6.26
CA THR A 57 19.16 -0.91 5.98
C THR A 57 19.09 -1.78 7.24
N ILE A 58 20.19 -1.91 7.98
CA ILE A 58 20.23 -2.67 9.24
C ILE A 58 19.25 -2.08 10.25
N TRP A 59 19.24 -0.75 10.39
CA TRP A 59 18.31 -0.05 11.28
C TRP A 59 16.85 -0.25 10.89
N MET A 60 16.56 -0.22 9.59
CA MET A 60 15.20 -0.42 9.07
C MET A 60 14.72 -1.85 9.31
N ILE A 61 15.56 -2.86 9.02
CA ILE A 61 15.22 -4.28 9.25
C ILE A 61 15.06 -4.57 10.75
N GLY A 62 16.01 -4.12 11.58
CA GLY A 62 15.95 -4.31 13.03
C GLY A 62 14.76 -3.60 13.67
N GLY A 63 14.48 -2.36 13.25
CA GLY A 63 13.31 -1.61 13.69
C GLY A 63 12.01 -2.27 13.28
N PHE A 64 11.90 -2.75 12.04
CA PHE A 64 10.72 -3.48 11.58
C PHE A 64 10.51 -4.79 12.36
N ALA A 65 11.57 -5.58 12.56
CA ALA A 65 11.49 -6.81 13.35
C ALA A 65 11.07 -6.54 14.80
N LEU A 66 11.58 -5.47 15.42
CA LEU A 66 11.16 -5.04 16.75
C LEU A 66 9.67 -4.65 16.79
N ILE A 67 9.18 -3.92 15.79
CA ILE A 67 7.77 -3.52 15.71
C ILE A 67 6.87 -4.75 15.55
N VAL A 68 7.27 -5.72 14.72
CA VAL A 68 6.55 -6.99 14.55
C VAL A 68 6.53 -7.80 15.84
N TYR A 69 7.65 -7.79 16.59
CA TYR A 69 7.73 -8.43 17.90
C TYR A 69 6.80 -7.79 18.94
N MET A 70 6.67 -6.46 18.93
CA MET A 70 5.76 -5.72 19.82
C MET A 70 4.27 -5.95 19.48
N GLY A 71 3.96 -6.36 18.25
CA GLY A 71 2.67 -6.90 17.84
C GLY A 71 1.76 -5.96 17.06
N HIS A 72 0.53 -6.43 16.84
CA HIS A 72 -0.49 -5.85 15.96
C HIS A 72 -0.62 -4.33 16.05
N LEU A 73 -0.80 -3.77 17.25
CA LEU A 73 -1.02 -2.34 17.43
C LEU A 73 0.19 -1.49 17.05
N TYR A 74 1.40 -1.97 17.31
CA TYR A 74 2.62 -1.26 16.95
C TYR A 74 2.86 -1.28 15.44
N ILE A 75 2.51 -2.38 14.77
CA ILE A 75 2.51 -2.44 13.30
C ILE A 75 1.48 -1.45 12.73
N CYS A 76 0.26 -1.40 13.28
CA CYS A 76 -0.75 -0.43 12.87
C CYS A 76 -0.26 1.02 13.07
N ALA A 77 0.38 1.32 14.21
CA ALA A 77 0.97 2.63 14.47
C ALA A 77 2.08 2.97 13.45
N MET A 78 2.94 2.00 13.11
CA MET A 78 3.94 2.14 12.06
C MET A 78 3.31 2.46 10.70
N VAL A 79 2.22 1.78 10.33
CA VAL A 79 1.48 2.07 9.09
C VAL A 79 0.98 3.51 9.08
N VAL A 80 0.41 4.00 10.18
CA VAL A 80 -0.01 5.41 10.31
C VAL A 80 1.18 6.37 10.19
N VAL A 81 2.32 6.06 10.78
CA VAL A 81 3.53 6.89 10.67
C VAL A 81 4.02 6.95 9.22
N ILE A 82 4.16 5.79 8.55
CA ILE A 82 4.54 5.69 7.12
C ILE A 82 3.57 6.52 6.27
N GLN A 83 2.27 6.42 6.55
CA GLN A 83 1.23 7.17 5.85
C GLN A 83 1.42 8.69 5.97
N ILE A 84 1.72 9.21 7.17
CA ILE A 84 1.97 10.64 7.40
C ILE A 84 3.19 11.10 6.60
N PHE A 85 4.27 10.30 6.57
CA PHE A 85 5.46 10.62 5.77
C PHE A 85 5.17 10.61 4.26
N MET A 86 4.43 9.62 3.75
CA MET A 86 4.02 9.58 2.34
C MET A 86 3.19 10.80 1.95
N ALA A 87 2.19 11.16 2.75
CA ALA A 87 1.36 12.33 2.50
C ALA A 87 2.19 13.63 2.53
N LYS A 88 3.14 13.74 3.48
CA LYS A 88 4.07 14.87 3.55
C LYS A 88 4.93 14.97 2.29
N GLU A 89 5.51 13.88 1.81
CA GLU A 89 6.30 13.86 0.55
C GLU A 89 5.46 14.30 -0.64
N LEU A 90 4.29 13.70 -0.83
CA LEU A 90 3.40 13.98 -1.94
C LEU A 90 2.86 15.42 -1.93
N PHE A 91 2.49 15.95 -0.76
CA PHE A 91 2.08 17.36 -0.63
C PHE A 91 3.22 18.34 -0.91
N ASN A 92 4.46 17.99 -0.55
CA ASN A 92 5.61 18.84 -0.81
C ASN A 92 5.98 18.85 -2.30
N LEU A 93 5.86 17.73 -3.01
CA LEU A 93 6.17 17.64 -4.44
C LEU A 93 5.26 18.48 -5.33
N LEU A 94 3.98 18.55 -4.97
CA LEU A 94 3.01 19.31 -5.75
C LEU A 94 3.18 20.83 -5.57
N ARG A 95 4.01 21.25 -4.63
CA ARG A 95 4.12 22.63 -4.22
C ARG A 95 5.13 23.38 -5.10
N LYS A 96 4.71 24.52 -5.62
CA LYS A 96 5.59 25.44 -6.36
C LYS A 96 5.86 26.68 -5.52
N SER A 97 7.11 26.85 -5.10
CA SER A 97 7.55 27.89 -4.14
C SER A 97 7.11 29.32 -4.53
N SER A 98 7.02 29.64 -5.82
CA SER A 98 6.61 30.98 -6.29
C SER A 98 5.13 31.28 -6.11
N GLU A 99 4.25 30.28 -6.27
CA GLU A 99 2.78 30.44 -6.19
C GLU A 99 2.28 30.28 -4.75
N GLU A 100 3.06 29.58 -3.92
CA GLU A 100 2.80 29.39 -2.50
C GLU A 100 2.92 30.67 -1.67
N LYS A 101 3.89 31.54 -1.96
CA LYS A 101 4.05 32.83 -1.27
C LYS A 101 2.79 33.69 -1.31
N GLN A 102 1.91 33.45 -2.29
CA GLN A 102 0.64 34.16 -2.46
C GLN A 102 -0.53 33.53 -1.67
N LEU A 103 -0.35 32.32 -1.11
CA LEU A 103 -1.39 31.49 -0.49
C LEU A 103 -0.91 30.79 0.81
N PRO A 104 -0.67 31.53 1.91
CA PRO A 104 -0.09 30.96 3.15
C PRO A 104 -0.98 29.91 3.84
N GLY A 105 -2.32 30.01 3.73
CA GLY A 105 -3.26 29.10 4.40
C GLY A 105 -3.43 27.73 3.74
N PHE A 106 -2.96 27.54 2.51
CA PHE A 106 -3.23 26.31 1.75
C PHE A 106 -2.54 25.07 2.34
N ARG A 107 -1.42 25.26 3.05
CA ARG A 107 -0.72 24.17 3.75
C ARG A 107 -1.57 23.61 4.88
N LEU A 108 -2.15 24.50 5.68
CA LEU A 108 -2.96 24.11 6.82
C LEU A 108 -4.25 23.43 6.34
N LEU A 109 -4.83 23.90 5.24
CA LEU A 109 -5.97 23.27 4.59
C LEU A 109 -5.69 21.83 4.15
N ASN A 110 -4.56 21.56 3.46
CA ASN A 110 -4.20 20.20 3.05
C ASN A 110 -4.06 19.24 4.26
N TRP A 111 -3.41 19.71 5.32
CA TRP A 111 -3.28 18.93 6.56
C TRP A 111 -4.62 18.75 7.30
N HIS A 112 -5.49 19.76 7.29
CA HIS A 112 -6.84 19.66 7.86
C HIS A 112 -7.65 18.56 7.20
N VAL A 113 -7.68 18.53 5.86
CA VAL A 113 -8.40 17.49 5.11
C VAL A 113 -7.75 16.11 5.35
N PHE A 114 -6.42 16.04 5.43
CA PHE A 114 -5.70 14.80 5.77
C PHE A 114 -6.06 14.27 7.16
N PHE A 115 -6.00 15.10 8.21
CA PHE A 115 -6.34 14.67 9.58
C PHE A 115 -7.83 14.32 9.72
N THR A 116 -8.70 15.00 8.98
CA THR A 116 -10.13 14.65 8.91
C THR A 116 -10.32 13.25 8.30
N ALA A 117 -9.64 12.95 7.18
CA ALA A 117 -9.66 11.63 6.58
C ALA A 117 -9.05 10.54 7.49
N MET A 118 -8.01 10.91 8.26
CA MET A 118 -7.39 10.05 9.26
C MET A 118 -8.34 9.67 10.39
N LEU A 119 -9.02 10.67 10.96
CA LEU A 119 -10.02 10.45 12.00
C LEU A 119 -11.19 9.60 11.49
N PHE A 120 -11.64 9.84 10.26
CA PHE A 120 -12.71 9.05 9.64
C PHE A 120 -12.30 7.58 9.46
N THR A 121 -11.14 7.34 8.85
CA THR A 121 -10.69 5.99 8.49
C THR A 121 -10.35 5.18 9.74
N TYR A 122 -9.41 5.66 10.56
CA TYR A 122 -8.95 4.89 11.72
C TYR A 122 -9.92 4.90 12.88
N GLY A 123 -10.72 5.97 13.05
CA GLY A 123 -11.72 5.97 14.09
C GLY A 123 -12.78 4.87 13.87
N ARG A 124 -13.10 4.50 12.61
CA ARG A 124 -13.97 3.34 12.31
C ARG A 124 -13.36 1.99 12.71
N PHE A 125 -12.03 1.85 12.61
CA PHE A 125 -11.34 0.64 13.07
C PHE A 125 -11.26 0.61 14.59
N LEU A 126 -10.82 1.71 15.22
CA LEU A 126 -10.73 1.81 16.67
C LEU A 126 -12.11 1.62 17.32
N SER A 127 -13.18 2.19 16.76
CA SER A 127 -14.52 2.08 17.36
C SER A 127 -14.99 0.63 17.48
N ARG A 128 -14.77 -0.19 16.45
CA ARG A 128 -15.11 -1.63 16.48
C ARG A 128 -14.33 -2.39 17.55
N GLN A 129 -13.03 -2.10 17.67
CA GLN A 129 -12.12 -2.83 18.55
C GLN A 129 -12.26 -2.37 20.02
N LEU A 130 -12.55 -1.09 20.24
CA LEU A 130 -12.61 -0.48 21.57
C LEU A 130 -13.85 -0.92 22.35
N VAL A 131 -14.97 -1.18 21.66
CA VAL A 131 -16.19 -1.75 22.28
C VAL A 131 -15.88 -3.07 22.99
N ASN A 132 -14.95 -3.86 22.47
CA ASN A 132 -14.59 -5.15 23.05
C ASN A 132 -13.62 -5.02 24.25
N THR A 133 -12.79 -3.97 24.29
CA THR A 133 -11.72 -3.82 25.28
C THR A 133 -12.11 -2.99 26.52
N VAL A 134 -13.00 -2.00 26.41
CA VAL A 134 -13.16 -0.95 27.44
C VAL A 134 -14.22 -1.25 28.50
N ASN A 135 -14.57 -2.51 28.72
CA ASN A 135 -15.46 -2.90 29.83
C ASN A 135 -14.87 -2.67 31.23
N SER A 136 -13.59 -2.30 31.36
CA SER A 136 -12.90 -2.18 32.65
C SER A 136 -12.91 -0.78 33.28
N ASP A 137 -12.93 0.31 32.50
CA ASP A 137 -12.81 1.70 33.02
C ASP A 137 -14.04 2.56 32.69
N HIS A 138 -14.88 2.81 33.69
CA HIS A 138 -16.19 3.48 33.50
C HIS A 138 -16.08 4.92 32.94
N LEU A 139 -15.02 5.67 33.27
CA LEU A 139 -14.83 7.06 32.81
C LEU A 139 -14.31 7.14 31.37
N LEU A 140 -13.29 6.35 31.05
CA LEU A 140 -12.78 6.24 29.68
C LEU A 140 -13.83 5.65 28.75
N TYR A 141 -14.58 4.65 29.20
CA TYR A 141 -15.71 4.10 28.47
C TYR A 141 -16.72 5.19 28.11
N LYS A 142 -17.15 6.01 29.08
CA LYS A 142 -18.17 7.04 28.86
C LYS A 142 -17.72 8.12 27.88
N VAL A 143 -16.48 8.60 27.99
CA VAL A 143 -15.93 9.62 27.09
C VAL A 143 -15.75 9.06 25.68
N VAL A 144 -15.13 7.88 25.55
CA VAL A 144 -14.80 7.34 24.24
C VAL A 144 -16.03 6.75 23.54
N SER A 145 -16.97 6.13 24.26
CA SER A 145 -18.26 5.71 23.72
C SER A 145 -19.08 6.90 23.21
N GLY A 146 -19.07 8.03 23.94
CA GLY A 146 -19.65 9.28 23.48
C GLY A 146 -19.01 9.79 22.19
N LEU A 147 -17.68 9.80 22.11
CA LEU A 147 -16.95 10.22 20.92
C LEU A 147 -17.21 9.31 19.71
N ILE A 148 -17.22 7.99 19.91
CA ILE A 148 -17.49 6.99 18.88
C ILE A 148 -18.89 7.17 18.30
N LYS A 149 -19.90 7.38 19.16
CA LYS A 149 -21.30 7.56 18.73
C LYS A 149 -21.46 8.71 17.73
N TYR A 150 -20.76 9.82 17.96
CA TYR A 150 -20.86 11.02 17.11
C TYR A 150 -19.73 11.16 16.09
N GLN A 151 -18.81 10.20 16.01
CA GLN A 151 -17.61 10.29 15.19
C GLN A 151 -17.91 10.58 13.72
N MET A 152 -18.88 9.87 13.13
CA MET A 152 -19.27 10.05 11.72
C MET A 152 -19.79 11.47 11.45
N PHE A 153 -20.60 12.00 12.37
CA PHE A 153 -21.12 13.35 12.30
C PHE A 153 -19.99 14.37 12.43
N ILE A 154 -19.11 14.22 13.42
CA ILE A 154 -17.93 15.10 13.62
C ILE A 154 -17.05 15.13 12.36
N CYS A 155 -16.76 13.97 11.76
CA CYS A 155 -15.96 13.89 10.53
C CYS A 155 -16.62 14.63 9.36
N TYR A 156 -17.95 14.52 9.23
CA TYR A 156 -18.71 15.24 8.21
C TYR A 156 -18.59 16.76 8.39
N PHE A 157 -18.78 17.29 9.61
CA PHE A 157 -18.64 18.73 9.86
C PHE A 157 -17.21 19.23 9.65
N LEU A 158 -16.20 18.46 10.05
CA LEU A 158 -14.80 18.80 9.78
C LEU A 158 -14.50 18.84 8.28
N TYR A 159 -15.07 17.90 7.51
CA TYR A 159 -14.93 17.90 6.05
C TYR A 159 -15.60 19.11 5.41
N ILE A 160 -16.84 19.42 5.79
CA ILE A 160 -17.56 20.61 5.31
C ILE A 160 -16.84 21.90 5.71
N ALA A 161 -16.32 21.99 6.94
CA ALA A 161 -15.51 23.13 7.38
C ALA A 161 -14.25 23.29 6.52
N GLY A 162 -13.59 22.18 6.16
CA GLY A 162 -12.46 22.17 5.22
C GLY A 162 -12.86 22.65 3.83
N PHE A 163 -14.02 22.21 3.32
CA PHE A 163 -14.55 22.67 2.04
C PHE A 163 -14.86 24.17 2.04
N VAL A 164 -15.55 24.67 3.07
CA VAL A 164 -15.83 26.11 3.23
C VAL A 164 -14.52 26.88 3.33
N TRP A 165 -13.54 26.40 4.08
CA TRP A 165 -12.22 27.01 4.17
C TRP A 165 -11.53 27.08 2.80
N PHE A 166 -11.59 26.01 1.99
CA PHE A 166 -11.08 26.05 0.61
C PHE A 166 -11.73 27.18 -0.20
N ILE A 167 -13.06 27.29 -0.17
CA ILE A 167 -13.80 28.35 -0.88
C ILE A 167 -13.38 29.74 -0.40
N LEU A 168 -13.23 29.95 0.91
CA LEU A 168 -12.79 31.24 1.48
C LEU A 168 -11.35 31.59 1.10
N THR A 169 -10.50 30.61 0.79
CA THR A 169 -9.11 30.87 0.34
C THR A 169 -9.00 31.22 -1.15
N LEU A 170 -10.07 31.13 -1.93
CA LEU A 170 -10.05 31.38 -3.38
C LEU A 170 -9.64 32.83 -3.70
N LYS A 171 -8.57 32.98 -4.49
CA LYS A 171 -8.09 34.30 -4.95
C LYS A 171 -8.21 34.42 -6.46
N LYS A 172 -8.65 35.59 -6.93
CA LYS A 172 -8.70 35.92 -8.37
C LYS A 172 -7.31 35.72 -8.99
N LYS A 173 -7.27 35.23 -10.24
CA LYS A 173 -6.07 34.89 -11.02
C LYS A 173 -5.34 33.59 -10.63
N THR A 174 -5.65 32.95 -9.50
CA THR A 174 -5.02 31.68 -9.07
C THR A 174 -5.95 30.46 -9.04
N TYR A 175 -7.20 30.59 -9.51
CA TYR A 175 -8.20 29.52 -9.43
C TYR A 175 -7.72 28.18 -10.01
N LYS A 176 -7.12 28.19 -11.20
CA LYS A 176 -6.63 26.95 -11.85
C LYS A 176 -5.61 26.21 -10.97
N TYR A 177 -4.73 26.94 -10.30
CA TYR A 177 -3.77 26.34 -9.37
C TYR A 177 -4.46 25.79 -8.13
N GLN A 178 -5.36 26.57 -7.51
CA GLN A 178 -6.06 26.16 -6.28
C GLN A 178 -6.95 24.93 -6.49
N PHE A 179 -7.74 24.90 -7.56
CA PHE A 179 -8.56 23.72 -7.92
C PHE A 179 -7.69 22.52 -8.27
N LYS A 180 -6.58 22.72 -8.99
CA LYS A 180 -5.62 21.64 -9.26
C LYS A 180 -5.06 21.07 -7.96
N GLN A 181 -4.59 21.92 -7.05
CA GLN A 181 -4.07 21.47 -5.75
C GLN A 181 -5.13 20.76 -4.92
N TYR A 182 -6.36 21.30 -4.86
CA TYR A 182 -7.47 20.67 -4.14
C TYR A 182 -7.80 19.27 -4.69
N ALA A 183 -7.85 19.13 -6.02
CA ALA A 183 -8.05 17.83 -6.67
C ALA A 183 -6.90 16.86 -6.36
N TRP A 184 -5.65 17.34 -6.41
CA TRP A 184 -4.50 16.51 -6.04
C TRP A 184 -4.51 16.07 -4.58
N THR A 185 -4.90 16.96 -3.66
CA THR A 185 -5.04 16.61 -2.24
C THR A 185 -6.00 15.43 -2.09
N HIS A 186 -7.18 15.48 -2.73
CA HIS A 186 -8.14 14.38 -2.68
C HIS A 186 -7.63 13.10 -3.35
N MET A 187 -6.92 13.21 -4.47
CA MET A 187 -6.32 12.05 -5.14
C MET A 187 -5.23 11.38 -4.28
N ILE A 188 -4.37 12.18 -3.64
CA ILE A 188 -3.36 11.68 -2.69
C ILE A 188 -4.04 11.00 -1.52
N LEU A 189 -5.07 11.62 -0.94
CA LEU A 189 -5.81 11.03 0.17
C LEU A 189 -6.42 9.70 -0.23
N LEU A 190 -7.09 9.62 -1.39
CA LEU A 190 -7.64 8.36 -1.90
C LEU A 190 -6.57 7.28 -2.00
N MET A 191 -5.43 7.60 -2.63
CA MET A 191 -4.34 6.64 -2.84
C MET A 191 -3.72 6.17 -1.51
N VAL A 192 -3.36 7.11 -0.64
CA VAL A 192 -2.64 6.86 0.61
C VAL A 192 -3.54 6.21 1.67
N PHE A 193 -4.80 6.65 1.80
CA PHE A 193 -5.74 6.07 2.77
C PHE A 193 -6.30 4.73 2.32
N ALA A 194 -6.54 4.50 1.02
CA ALA A 194 -6.97 3.18 0.56
C ALA A 194 -5.94 2.13 0.95
N GLN A 195 -4.66 2.35 0.61
CA GLN A 195 -3.56 1.46 0.98
C GLN A 195 -3.50 1.20 2.49
N SER A 196 -3.46 2.26 3.31
CA SER A 196 -3.25 2.11 4.74
C SER A 196 -4.45 1.45 5.44
N SER A 197 -5.67 1.75 5.00
CA SER A 197 -6.90 1.14 5.50
C SER A 197 -6.92 -0.38 5.26
N PHE A 198 -6.61 -0.83 4.04
CA PHE A 198 -6.56 -2.27 3.75
C PHE A 198 -5.39 -2.96 4.44
N THR A 199 -4.24 -2.27 4.57
CA THR A 199 -3.09 -2.81 5.32
C THR A 199 -3.44 -3.04 6.78
N VAL A 200 -4.08 -2.06 7.44
CA VAL A 200 -4.53 -2.20 8.83
C VAL A 200 -5.60 -3.28 8.96
N ALA A 201 -6.53 -3.37 8.02
CA ALA A 201 -7.53 -4.43 8.01
C ALA A 201 -6.88 -5.83 7.95
N ASN A 202 -5.89 -6.03 7.06
CA ASN A 202 -5.13 -7.28 6.99
C ASN A 202 -4.41 -7.60 8.30
N ILE A 203 -3.80 -6.60 8.94
CA ILE A 203 -3.11 -6.80 10.22
C ILE A 203 -4.07 -7.35 11.28
N PHE A 204 -5.30 -6.81 11.37
CA PHE A 204 -6.28 -7.28 12.36
C PHE A 204 -6.80 -8.70 12.10
N GLU A 205 -6.88 -9.14 10.83
CA GLU A 205 -7.19 -10.54 10.49
C GLU A 205 -6.02 -11.49 10.83
N GLY A 206 -4.83 -10.95 11.06
CA GLY A 206 -3.63 -11.67 11.47
C GLY A 206 -2.39 -11.06 10.81
N MET A 207 -1.29 -10.92 11.56
CA MET A 207 -0.04 -10.36 11.03
C MET A 207 0.49 -11.11 9.80
N PHE A 208 0.17 -12.38 9.66
CA PHE A 208 0.47 -13.21 8.48
C PHE A 208 -0.04 -12.57 7.19
N TRP A 209 -1.29 -12.08 7.17
CA TRP A 209 -1.94 -11.49 5.99
C TRP A 209 -1.37 -10.13 5.58
N PHE A 210 -0.57 -9.53 6.44
CA PHE A 210 0.24 -8.35 6.11
C PHE A 210 1.68 -8.73 5.74
N LEU A 211 2.34 -9.52 6.57
CA LEU A 211 3.77 -9.81 6.46
C LEU A 211 4.11 -10.68 5.25
N LEU A 212 3.30 -11.71 4.95
CA LEU A 212 3.58 -12.58 3.82
C LEU A 212 3.48 -11.77 2.50
N PRO A 213 2.37 -11.10 2.16
CA PRO A 213 2.30 -10.23 0.98
C PRO A 213 3.42 -9.18 0.92
N ALA A 214 3.72 -8.51 2.04
CA ALA A 214 4.77 -7.50 2.08
C ALA A 214 6.15 -8.09 1.78
N SER A 215 6.47 -9.26 2.34
CA SER A 215 7.73 -9.97 2.09
C SER A 215 7.86 -10.44 0.64
N LEU A 216 6.76 -10.87 0.01
CA LEU A 216 6.77 -11.30 -1.39
C LEU A 216 7.10 -10.16 -2.34
N ILE A 217 6.61 -8.95 -2.08
CA ILE A 217 7.00 -7.76 -2.86
C ILE A 217 8.50 -7.47 -2.71
N VAL A 218 9.02 -7.54 -1.49
CA VAL A 218 10.45 -7.30 -1.23
C VAL A 218 11.31 -8.36 -1.94
N ILE A 219 10.93 -9.62 -1.85
CA ILE A 219 11.63 -10.74 -2.52
C ILE A 219 11.54 -10.57 -4.04
N ASN A 220 10.38 -10.22 -4.57
CA ASN A 220 10.19 -9.99 -6.00
C ASN A 220 11.10 -8.86 -6.51
N ASP A 221 11.18 -7.74 -5.80
CA ASP A 221 12.06 -6.62 -6.19
C ASP A 221 13.56 -7.00 -6.13
N ILE A 222 13.97 -7.74 -5.09
CA ILE A 222 15.35 -8.24 -4.97
C ILE A 222 15.67 -9.22 -6.09
N ALA A 223 14.79 -10.19 -6.34
CA ALA A 223 14.97 -11.18 -7.40
C ALA A 223 14.99 -10.52 -8.78
N ALA A 224 14.08 -9.57 -9.05
CA ALA A 224 14.05 -8.84 -10.31
C ALA A 224 15.34 -8.06 -10.55
N TYR A 225 15.92 -7.48 -9.50
CA TYR A 225 17.22 -6.82 -9.57
C TYR A 225 18.35 -7.81 -9.85
N LEU A 226 18.42 -8.94 -9.13
CA LEU A 226 19.48 -9.94 -9.30
C LEU A 226 19.45 -10.57 -10.69
N PHE A 227 18.31 -11.11 -11.12
CA PHE A 227 18.16 -11.70 -12.46
C PHE A 227 18.30 -10.65 -13.56
N GLY A 228 17.82 -9.42 -13.33
CA GLY A 228 18.01 -8.31 -14.26
C GLY A 228 19.48 -7.91 -14.42
N PHE A 229 20.27 -7.98 -13.34
CA PHE A 229 21.70 -7.67 -13.37
C PHE A 229 22.53 -8.75 -14.08
N PHE A 230 22.27 -10.03 -13.81
CA PHE A 230 23.05 -11.13 -14.38
C PHE A 230 22.62 -11.57 -15.77
N LEU A 231 21.31 -11.58 -16.05
CA LEU A 231 20.74 -12.14 -17.28
C LEU A 231 20.00 -11.09 -18.15
N GLY A 232 19.84 -9.86 -17.65
CA GLY A 232 19.03 -8.84 -18.31
C GLY A 232 19.63 -8.36 -19.63
N ARG A 233 18.87 -8.56 -20.71
CA ARG A 233 19.25 -8.08 -22.06
C ARG A 233 18.12 -7.28 -22.70
N THR A 234 16.87 -7.67 -22.45
CA THR A 234 15.71 -7.07 -23.11
C THR A 234 14.92 -6.16 -22.16
N PRO A 235 14.77 -4.85 -22.47
CA PRO A 235 14.03 -3.93 -21.61
C PRO A 235 12.53 -4.24 -21.64
N LEU A 236 11.89 -4.25 -20.48
CA LEU A 236 10.48 -4.58 -20.30
C LEU A 236 9.56 -3.45 -20.75
N ILE A 237 9.87 -2.20 -20.36
CA ILE A 237 9.05 -1.03 -20.69
C ILE A 237 9.93 0.20 -20.96
N LYS A 238 9.57 0.99 -21.98
CA LYS A 238 10.31 2.22 -22.35
C LYS A 238 10.36 3.25 -21.21
N LEU A 239 9.35 3.26 -20.35
CA LEU A 239 9.26 4.15 -19.19
C LEU A 239 10.35 3.86 -18.14
N SER A 240 10.84 2.62 -18.06
CA SER A 240 11.86 2.17 -17.12
C SER A 240 12.87 1.25 -17.82
N PRO A 241 13.86 1.82 -18.53
CA PRO A 241 14.78 1.07 -19.38
C PRO A 241 15.69 0.10 -18.61
N LYS A 242 15.79 0.25 -17.27
CA LYS A 242 16.58 -0.64 -16.41
C LYS A 242 15.85 -1.92 -15.99
N LYS A 243 14.53 -1.98 -16.17
CA LYS A 243 13.75 -3.19 -15.85
C LYS A 243 13.72 -4.08 -17.10
N THR A 244 14.07 -5.36 -16.95
CA THR A 244 14.21 -6.31 -18.05
C THR A 244 13.18 -7.43 -17.98
N TRP A 245 12.87 -8.05 -19.13
CA TRP A 245 11.97 -9.22 -19.19
C TRP A 245 12.55 -10.42 -18.46
N GLU A 246 13.85 -10.66 -18.60
CA GLU A 246 14.53 -11.78 -17.93
C GLU A 246 14.49 -11.62 -16.41
N GLY A 247 14.69 -10.38 -15.93
CA GLY A 247 14.55 -10.04 -14.52
C GLY A 247 13.13 -10.27 -14.01
N PHE A 248 12.12 -9.85 -14.78
CA PHE A 248 10.72 -10.04 -14.43
C PHE A 248 10.33 -11.53 -14.33
N ILE A 249 10.71 -12.35 -15.31
CA ILE A 249 10.40 -13.79 -15.32
C ILE A 249 11.12 -14.51 -14.16
N GLY A 250 12.41 -14.23 -13.94
CA GLY A 250 13.17 -14.82 -12.84
C GLY A 250 12.61 -14.43 -11.47
N ALA A 251 12.16 -13.18 -11.32
CA ALA A 251 11.48 -12.72 -10.12
C ALA A 251 10.16 -13.47 -9.88
N SER A 252 9.36 -13.69 -10.93
CA SER A 252 8.10 -14.42 -10.80
C SER A 252 8.29 -15.84 -10.29
N VAL A 253 9.22 -16.60 -10.88
CA VAL A 253 9.50 -17.97 -10.43
C VAL A 253 9.99 -17.97 -8.97
N THR A 254 10.92 -17.07 -8.64
CA THR A 254 11.48 -16.98 -7.28
C THR A 254 10.41 -16.60 -6.25
N THR A 255 9.52 -15.68 -6.58
CA THR A 255 8.46 -15.20 -5.69
C THR A 255 7.42 -16.28 -5.43
N ILE A 256 7.04 -17.07 -6.45
CA ILE A 256 6.09 -18.18 -6.29
C ILE A 256 6.67 -19.26 -5.37
N ILE A 257 7.93 -19.66 -5.59
CA ILE A 257 8.62 -20.63 -4.73
C ILE A 257 8.73 -20.09 -3.29
N SER A 258 9.13 -18.82 -3.16
CA SER A 258 9.25 -18.17 -1.85
C SER A 258 7.91 -18.07 -1.13
N ALA A 259 6.80 -17.85 -1.83
CA ALA A 259 5.47 -17.82 -1.24
C ALA A 259 5.09 -19.15 -0.62
N PHE A 260 5.36 -20.27 -1.31
CA PHE A 260 5.11 -21.60 -0.79
C PHE A 260 5.93 -21.89 0.47
N VAL A 261 7.22 -21.56 0.45
CA VAL A 261 8.15 -21.80 1.58
C VAL A 261 7.84 -20.90 2.76
N LEU A 262 7.66 -19.59 2.54
CA LEU A 262 7.40 -18.64 3.62
C LEU A 262 6.04 -18.86 4.27
N ALA A 263 5.02 -19.23 3.50
CA ALA A 263 3.72 -19.56 4.08
C ALA A 263 3.81 -20.76 5.03
N ASN A 264 4.64 -21.76 4.70
CA ASN A 264 4.92 -22.87 5.60
C ASN A 264 5.61 -22.39 6.88
N VAL A 265 6.71 -21.65 6.77
CA VAL A 265 7.46 -21.16 7.95
C VAL A 265 6.59 -20.27 8.85
N MET A 266 5.92 -19.28 8.26
CA MET A 266 5.14 -18.30 9.02
C MET A 266 3.85 -18.90 9.60
N GLY A 267 3.25 -19.89 8.92
CA GLY A 267 2.01 -20.55 9.34
C GLY A 267 2.11 -21.31 10.67
N HIS A 268 3.31 -21.75 11.05
CA HIS A 268 3.53 -22.45 12.33
C HIS A 268 3.57 -21.49 13.54
N PHE A 269 3.75 -20.18 13.33
CA PHE A 269 3.82 -19.21 14.41
C PHE A 269 2.43 -18.64 14.72
N GLN A 270 1.83 -19.11 15.82
CA GLN A 270 0.53 -18.64 16.31
C GLN A 270 0.46 -17.11 16.49
N TRP A 271 1.59 -16.49 16.89
CA TRP A 271 1.67 -15.03 17.00
C TRP A 271 1.32 -14.32 15.69
N LEU A 272 1.73 -14.88 14.55
CA LEU A 272 1.50 -14.31 13.24
C LEU A 272 0.10 -14.61 12.70
N THR A 273 -0.44 -15.80 13.00
CA THR A 273 -1.68 -16.29 12.40
C THR A 273 -2.94 -15.93 13.19
N CYS A 274 -2.83 -15.67 14.50
CA CYS A 274 -3.99 -15.34 15.32
C CYS A 274 -4.58 -13.95 15.00
N PRO A 275 -5.89 -13.84 14.70
CA PRO A 275 -6.55 -12.57 14.49
C PRO A 275 -6.69 -11.78 15.79
N ARG A 276 -6.68 -10.44 15.69
CA ARG A 276 -6.79 -9.52 16.83
C ARG A 276 -8.17 -8.85 16.85
N LYS A 277 -8.94 -9.07 17.92
CA LYS A 277 -10.28 -8.49 18.13
C LYS A 277 -10.36 -7.44 19.25
N ASP A 278 -9.20 -7.10 19.85
CA ASP A 278 -9.08 -6.20 21.00
C ASP A 278 -7.83 -5.31 20.92
N LEU A 279 -7.83 -4.19 21.66
CA LEU A 279 -6.71 -3.24 21.79
C LEU A 279 -5.66 -3.60 22.87
N SER A 280 -5.64 -4.82 23.40
CA SER A 280 -4.52 -5.23 24.27
C SER A 280 -3.20 -5.43 23.46
N THR A 281 -2.06 -5.32 24.12
CA THR A 281 -0.72 -5.47 23.51
C THR A 281 -0.06 -6.82 23.80
N GLY A 282 -0.73 -7.70 24.55
CA GLY A 282 -0.18 -8.99 24.97
C GLY A 282 -0.10 -10.03 23.86
N TRP A 283 0.78 -11.03 24.05
CA TRP A 283 0.89 -12.21 23.19
C TRP A 283 -0.45 -12.95 23.09
N LEU A 284 -0.89 -13.28 21.88
CA LEU A 284 -2.08 -14.08 21.66
C LEU A 284 -1.74 -15.57 21.60
N ARG A 285 -2.62 -16.36 22.19
CA ARG A 285 -2.75 -17.79 21.92
C ARG A 285 -4.19 -18.02 21.48
N CYS A 286 -4.37 -18.56 20.29
CA CYS A 286 -5.66 -18.93 19.74
C CYS A 286 -5.56 -20.34 19.14
N ASP A 287 -6.69 -21.00 18.93
CA ASP A 287 -6.71 -22.16 18.04
C ASP A 287 -6.52 -21.64 16.60
N PRO A 288 -5.44 -22.04 15.90
CA PRO A 288 -5.23 -21.60 14.53
C PRO A 288 -6.41 -22.01 13.65
N ASP A 289 -6.76 -21.12 12.71
CA ASP A 289 -7.75 -21.42 11.68
C ASP A 289 -7.39 -22.73 10.95
N PRO A 290 -8.37 -23.54 10.49
CA PRO A 290 -8.11 -24.77 9.74
C PRO A 290 -7.10 -24.59 8.59
N MET A 291 -7.02 -23.39 7.99
CA MET A 291 -6.04 -23.06 6.95
C MET A 291 -4.57 -23.21 7.39
N PHE A 292 -4.30 -23.15 8.69
CA PHE A 292 -2.97 -23.28 9.31
C PHE A 292 -2.78 -24.60 10.06
N LYS A 293 -3.68 -25.58 9.89
CA LYS A 293 -3.50 -26.94 10.40
C LYS A 293 -2.95 -27.84 9.27
N PRO A 294 -1.93 -28.66 9.53
CA PRO A 294 -1.34 -29.51 8.50
C PRO A 294 -2.34 -30.60 8.07
N GLU A 295 -2.55 -30.71 6.76
CA GLU A 295 -3.26 -31.83 6.15
C GLU A 295 -2.25 -32.80 5.55
N HIS A 296 -2.47 -34.08 5.78
CA HIS A 296 -1.59 -35.14 5.30
C HIS A 296 -2.10 -35.68 3.97
N TYR A 297 -1.31 -35.49 2.91
CA TYR A 297 -1.58 -36.03 1.59
C TYR A 297 -0.71 -37.26 1.36
N SER A 298 -1.34 -38.40 1.07
CA SER A 298 -0.62 -39.61 0.66
C SER A 298 -0.15 -39.46 -0.78
N LEU A 299 1.17 -39.57 -0.97
CA LEU A 299 1.76 -39.64 -2.29
C LEU A 299 1.46 -41.04 -2.83
N GLY A 300 0.45 -41.15 -3.70
CA GLY A 300 0.04 -42.42 -4.32
C GLY A 300 1.16 -43.06 -5.18
N GLU A 301 0.81 -44.07 -5.99
CA GLU A 301 1.75 -44.86 -6.83
C GLU A 301 2.64 -44.05 -7.80
N TRP A 302 2.46 -42.73 -7.89
CA TRP A 302 3.20 -41.81 -8.74
C TRP A 302 4.63 -41.54 -8.24
N VAL A 303 4.92 -41.86 -6.98
CA VAL A 303 6.25 -41.67 -6.39
C VAL A 303 6.99 -43.00 -6.39
N PRO A 304 8.18 -43.09 -7.01
CA PRO A 304 8.89 -44.35 -7.12
C PRO A 304 9.32 -44.86 -5.75
N GLN A 305 9.31 -46.19 -5.57
CA GLN A 305 9.52 -46.88 -4.28
C GLN A 305 10.81 -46.50 -3.52
N TRP A 306 11.81 -45.92 -4.20
CA TRP A 306 13.05 -45.47 -3.59
C TRP A 306 12.94 -44.11 -2.87
N PHE A 307 11.81 -43.41 -3.01
CA PHE A 307 11.59 -42.12 -2.36
C PHE A 307 11.13 -42.31 -0.91
N PRO A 308 11.82 -41.69 0.08
CA PRO A 308 11.60 -42.01 1.49
C PRO A 308 10.29 -41.46 2.10
N TRP A 309 9.61 -40.52 1.44
CA TRP A 309 8.46 -39.81 2.00
C TRP A 309 7.19 -40.32 1.35
N LYS A 310 6.35 -41.04 2.10
CA LYS A 310 5.05 -41.56 1.64
C LYS A 310 3.89 -40.59 1.87
N GLU A 311 4.08 -39.65 2.78
CA GLU A 311 3.10 -38.62 3.14
C GLU A 311 3.79 -37.27 3.18
N VAL A 312 3.08 -36.23 2.75
CA VAL A 312 3.53 -34.84 2.87
C VAL A 312 2.49 -34.07 3.65
N ALA A 313 2.94 -33.43 4.73
CA ALA A 313 2.15 -32.48 5.48
C ALA A 313 2.17 -31.13 4.74
N LEU A 314 1.02 -30.71 4.23
CA LEU A 314 0.84 -29.42 3.58
C LEU A 314 -0.16 -28.59 4.38
N LEU A 315 0.17 -27.32 4.60
CA LEU A 315 -0.78 -26.36 5.15
C LEU A 315 -1.65 -25.85 4.00
N PRO A 316 -3.00 -25.85 4.10
CA PRO A 316 -3.87 -25.32 3.05
C PRO A 316 -3.52 -23.88 2.65
N VAL A 317 -3.04 -23.05 3.60
CA VAL A 317 -2.59 -21.69 3.32
C VAL A 317 -1.44 -21.60 2.30
N GLN A 318 -0.64 -22.66 2.11
CA GLN A 318 0.44 -22.66 1.11
C GLN A 318 -0.09 -22.53 -0.31
N LEU A 319 -1.28 -23.09 -0.61
CA LEU A 319 -1.91 -22.95 -1.92
C LEU A 319 -2.42 -21.51 -2.13
N HIS A 320 -3.01 -20.90 -1.11
CA HIS A 320 -3.39 -19.49 -1.13
C HIS A 320 -2.17 -18.56 -1.27
N ALA A 321 -1.04 -18.92 -0.67
CA ALA A 321 0.20 -18.19 -0.82
C ALA A 321 0.73 -18.21 -2.26
N LEU A 322 0.53 -19.29 -3.02
CA LEU A 322 0.87 -19.31 -4.45
C LEU A 322 0.06 -18.26 -5.24
N ALA A 323 -1.22 -18.10 -4.94
CA ALA A 323 -2.06 -17.06 -5.55
C ALA A 323 -1.56 -15.64 -5.19
N LEU A 324 -1.18 -15.43 -3.92
CA LEU A 324 -0.58 -14.17 -3.47
C LEU A 324 0.78 -13.92 -4.15
N GLY A 325 1.62 -14.95 -4.31
CA GLY A 325 2.92 -14.87 -4.99
C GLY A 325 2.80 -14.60 -6.49
N LEU A 326 1.82 -15.20 -7.15
CA LEU A 326 1.51 -14.93 -8.56
C LEU A 326 1.08 -13.48 -8.76
N PHE A 327 0.20 -12.98 -7.89
CA PHE A 327 -0.23 -11.58 -7.95
C PHE A 327 0.92 -10.61 -7.63
N ALA A 328 1.70 -10.90 -6.59
CA ALA A 328 2.84 -10.10 -6.16
C ALA A 328 3.93 -9.97 -7.23
N SER A 329 4.12 -11.01 -8.05
CA SER A 329 5.11 -10.99 -9.11
C SER A 329 4.62 -10.41 -10.43
N ILE A 330 3.36 -10.67 -10.81
CA ILE A 330 2.85 -10.26 -12.12
C ILE A 330 2.21 -8.87 -12.06
N ILE A 331 1.30 -8.65 -11.11
CA ILE A 331 0.41 -7.47 -11.10
C ILE A 331 0.95 -6.36 -10.20
N ALA A 332 1.45 -6.69 -9.00
CA ALA A 332 1.92 -5.67 -8.07
C ALA A 332 3.03 -4.75 -8.61
N PRO A 333 3.99 -5.20 -9.46
CA PRO A 333 5.01 -4.32 -10.04
C PRO A 333 4.45 -3.19 -10.90
N PHE A 334 3.20 -3.28 -11.37
CA PHE A 334 2.52 -2.20 -12.07
C PHE A 334 2.25 -0.99 -11.18
N GLY A 335 2.14 -1.16 -9.86
CA GLY A 335 2.14 -0.05 -8.90
C GLY A 335 3.42 0.78 -9.01
N GLY A 336 4.57 0.12 -9.06
CA GLY A 336 5.86 0.78 -9.25
C GLY A 336 6.06 1.38 -10.65
N PHE A 337 5.48 0.78 -11.69
CA PHE A 337 5.46 1.41 -13.03
C PHE A 337 4.62 2.68 -13.05
N PHE A 338 3.45 2.67 -12.40
CA PHE A 338 2.59 3.85 -12.27
C PHE A 338 3.31 4.98 -11.51
N ALA A 339 3.92 4.66 -10.36
CA ALA A 339 4.70 5.64 -9.59
C ALA A 339 5.90 6.18 -10.39
N SER A 340 6.59 5.32 -11.14
CA SER A 340 7.65 5.76 -12.04
C SER A 340 7.14 6.71 -13.13
N GLY A 341 5.97 6.42 -13.71
CA GLY A 341 5.30 7.27 -14.70
C GLY A 341 4.98 8.65 -14.14
N PHE A 342 4.43 8.68 -12.93
CA PHE A 342 4.19 9.91 -12.19
C PHE A 342 5.47 10.74 -12.04
N LYS A 343 6.56 10.14 -11.56
CA LYS A 343 7.84 10.83 -11.38
C LYS A 343 8.36 11.45 -12.68
N ARG A 344 8.24 10.75 -13.81
CA ARG A 344 8.63 11.28 -15.14
C ARG A 344 7.75 12.45 -15.58
N ALA A 345 6.44 12.40 -15.33
CA ALA A 345 5.52 13.49 -15.65
C ALA A 345 5.89 14.80 -14.93
N PHE A 346 6.40 14.71 -13.70
CA PHE A 346 6.87 15.86 -12.91
C PHE A 346 8.37 16.17 -13.07
N LYS A 347 9.08 15.44 -13.93
CA LYS A 347 10.54 15.56 -14.14
C LYS A 347 11.36 15.41 -12.85
N ILE A 348 10.88 14.59 -11.92
CA ILE A 348 11.57 14.21 -10.69
C ILE A 348 12.08 12.77 -10.80
N LYS A 349 13.05 12.41 -9.95
CA LYS A 349 13.62 11.06 -9.91
C LYS A 349 13.05 10.23 -8.74
N ASP A 350 12.92 10.86 -7.58
CA ASP A 350 12.50 10.28 -6.32
C ASP A 350 11.42 11.19 -5.70
N PHE A 351 10.49 10.64 -4.91
CA PHE A 351 9.40 11.43 -4.31
C PHE A 351 9.88 12.31 -3.15
N GLY A 352 11.03 11.99 -2.56
CA GLY A 352 11.64 12.74 -1.47
C GLY A 352 12.93 12.10 -1.00
N ASP A 353 13.48 12.62 0.10
CA ASP A 353 14.72 12.15 0.72
C ASP A 353 14.51 11.74 2.20
N SER A 354 13.36 11.11 2.51
CA SER A 354 12.98 10.81 3.89
C SER A 354 13.82 9.70 4.53
N ILE A 355 14.37 8.76 3.74
CA ILE A 355 15.24 7.71 4.25
C ILE A 355 16.67 7.96 3.75
N PRO A 356 17.65 8.16 4.66
CA PRO A 356 19.04 8.38 4.30
C PRO A 356 19.57 7.29 3.35
N GLY A 357 20.03 7.71 2.16
CA GLY A 357 20.61 6.81 1.16
C GLY A 357 19.62 5.94 0.38
N HIS A 358 18.32 5.94 0.73
CA HIS A 358 17.30 5.05 0.14
C HIS A 358 16.19 5.76 -0.64
N GLY A 359 16.11 7.09 -0.57
CA GLY A 359 15.11 7.90 -1.27
C GLY A 359 13.84 8.16 -0.45
N GLY A 360 12.71 8.33 -1.12
CA GLY A 360 11.42 8.62 -0.48
C GLY A 360 10.77 7.38 0.11
N ILE A 361 9.94 7.56 1.13
CA ILE A 361 9.09 6.49 1.67
C ILE A 361 8.05 6.08 0.62
N THR A 362 7.51 7.04 -0.14
CA THR A 362 6.55 6.79 -1.21
C THR A 362 7.12 5.87 -2.29
N ASP A 363 8.43 5.97 -2.59
CA ASP A 363 9.12 5.09 -3.54
C ASP A 363 9.21 3.63 -3.07
N ARG A 364 8.97 3.35 -1.79
CA ARG A 364 9.04 2.00 -1.20
C ARG A 364 7.66 1.35 -1.04
N MET A 365 6.61 2.16 -1.06
CA MET A 365 5.24 1.74 -0.77
C MET A 365 4.37 1.63 -2.03
N ASP A 366 4.91 1.95 -3.21
CA ASP A 366 4.18 2.00 -4.49
C ASP A 366 3.62 0.64 -4.94
N CYS A 367 4.42 -0.43 -4.88
CA CYS A 367 3.97 -1.80 -5.13
C CYS A 367 3.10 -2.34 -3.98
N GLN A 368 3.39 -1.93 -2.75
CA GLN A 368 2.67 -2.37 -1.54
C GLN A 368 1.20 -1.92 -1.55
N MET A 369 0.89 -0.79 -2.19
CA MET A 369 -0.49 -0.32 -2.35
C MET A 369 -1.39 -1.37 -2.99
N VAL A 370 -0.99 -1.84 -4.16
CA VAL A 370 -1.78 -2.77 -4.97
C VAL A 370 -1.86 -4.13 -4.26
N MET A 371 -0.75 -4.54 -3.63
CA MET A 371 -0.69 -5.79 -2.89
C MET A 371 -1.58 -5.81 -1.64
N ALA A 372 -1.60 -4.72 -0.85
CA ALA A 372 -2.40 -4.66 0.37
C ALA A 372 -3.91 -4.76 0.08
N VAL A 373 -4.38 -4.08 -0.98
CA VAL A 373 -5.78 -4.15 -1.42
C VAL A 373 -6.13 -5.57 -1.87
N PHE A 374 -5.27 -6.19 -2.69
CA PHE A 374 -5.50 -7.55 -3.16
C PHE A 374 -5.51 -8.57 -2.03
N ALA A 375 -4.53 -8.51 -1.11
CA ALA A 375 -4.46 -9.42 0.03
C ALA A 375 -5.74 -9.38 0.88
N TYR A 376 -6.29 -8.18 1.10
CA TYR A 376 -7.54 -8.03 1.85
C TYR A 376 -8.74 -8.62 1.11
N ILE A 377 -8.93 -8.25 -0.16
CA ILE A 377 -10.04 -8.76 -0.96
C ILE A 377 -9.95 -10.28 -1.07
N TYR A 378 -8.76 -10.81 -1.34
CA TYR A 378 -8.51 -12.24 -1.44
C TYR A 378 -8.84 -12.97 -0.13
N HIS A 379 -8.42 -12.43 1.01
CA HIS A 379 -8.75 -12.97 2.32
C HIS A 379 -10.26 -13.01 2.56
N GLN A 380 -10.96 -11.89 2.32
CA GLN A 380 -12.41 -11.79 2.52
C GLN A 380 -13.22 -12.68 1.57
N SER A 381 -12.70 -12.94 0.36
CA SER A 381 -13.42 -13.73 -0.65
C SER A 381 -13.17 -15.23 -0.56
N PHE A 382 -11.95 -15.66 -0.25
CA PHE A 382 -11.54 -17.07 -0.39
C PHE A 382 -11.15 -17.75 0.92
N ILE A 383 -10.85 -16.99 1.98
CA ILE A 383 -10.32 -17.55 3.22
C ILE A 383 -11.33 -17.45 4.35
N LEU A 384 -11.94 -16.28 4.54
CA LEU A 384 -13.00 -16.12 5.53
C LEU A 384 -14.21 -16.99 5.15
N PRO A 385 -14.58 -17.99 5.96
CA PRO A 385 -15.75 -18.79 5.68
C PRO A 385 -17.01 -17.91 5.81
N GLN A 386 -17.91 -18.02 4.83
CA GLN A 386 -19.25 -17.42 4.88
C GLN A 386 -20.12 -18.19 5.88
N ASN A 387 -19.79 -18.08 7.17
CA ASN A 387 -20.57 -18.72 8.22
C ASN A 387 -21.79 -17.86 8.51
N TYR A 388 -22.95 -18.29 8.01
CA TYR A 388 -24.24 -17.73 8.42
C TYR A 388 -24.52 -18.19 9.85
N SER A 389 -24.34 -17.29 10.82
CA SER A 389 -24.73 -17.58 12.19
C SER A 389 -26.26 -17.66 12.29
N VAL A 390 -26.76 -18.47 13.23
CA VAL A 390 -28.20 -18.57 13.49
C VAL A 390 -28.80 -17.19 13.78
N GLU A 391 -28.06 -16.31 14.44
CA GLU A 391 -28.46 -14.93 14.71
C GLU A 391 -28.64 -14.08 13.45
N ILE A 392 -27.72 -14.18 12.48
CA ILE A 392 -27.85 -13.46 11.19
C ILE A 392 -29.07 -13.98 10.43
N ILE A 393 -29.26 -15.30 10.42
CA ILE A 393 -30.43 -15.93 9.79
C ILE A 393 -31.71 -15.45 10.49
N LEU A 394 -31.73 -15.40 11.83
CA LEU A 394 -32.88 -14.93 12.61
C LEU A 394 -33.21 -13.47 12.33
N ASP A 395 -32.22 -12.58 12.35
CA ASP A 395 -32.41 -11.14 12.08
C ASP A 395 -32.89 -10.92 10.64
N GLN A 396 -32.38 -11.69 9.68
CA GLN A 396 -32.84 -11.66 8.30
C GLN A 396 -34.28 -12.18 8.16
N ILE A 397 -34.65 -13.22 8.91
CA ILE A 397 -36.03 -13.73 8.95
C ILE A 397 -36.98 -12.68 9.53
N ILE A 398 -36.60 -12.07 10.66
CA ILE A 398 -37.43 -11.09 11.37
C ILE A 398 -37.66 -9.82 10.53
N ARG A 399 -36.63 -9.37 9.80
CA ARG A 399 -36.71 -8.12 9.02
C ARG A 399 -37.40 -8.30 7.66
N ASN A 400 -37.23 -9.46 7.02
CA ASN A 400 -37.65 -9.64 5.63
C ASN A 400 -38.91 -10.49 5.46
N LEU A 401 -39.26 -11.36 6.43
CA LEU A 401 -40.49 -12.16 6.35
C LEU A 401 -41.62 -11.51 7.13
N THR A 402 -42.83 -11.65 6.60
CA THR A 402 -44.07 -11.29 7.29
C THR A 402 -44.39 -12.29 8.40
N PHE A 403 -45.24 -11.91 9.36
CA PHE A 403 -45.60 -12.76 10.49
C PHE A 403 -46.22 -14.12 10.08
N GLU A 404 -47.03 -14.13 9.02
CA GLU A 404 -47.60 -15.36 8.43
C GLU A 404 -46.52 -16.29 7.92
N GLU A 405 -45.54 -15.76 7.18
CA GLU A 405 -44.43 -16.55 6.63
C GLU A 405 -43.45 -17.02 7.73
N GLN A 406 -43.24 -16.22 8.77
CA GLN A 406 -42.47 -16.63 9.95
C GLN A 406 -43.14 -17.81 10.68
N LYS A 407 -44.47 -17.77 10.82
CA LYS A 407 -45.24 -18.85 11.43
C LYS A 407 -45.18 -20.13 10.59
N PHE A 408 -45.30 -20.00 9.27
CA PHE A 408 -45.16 -21.12 8.34
C PHE A 408 -43.75 -21.75 8.41
N LEU A 409 -42.69 -20.93 8.40
CA LEU A 409 -41.32 -21.38 8.54
C LEU A 409 -41.09 -22.11 9.86
N TYR A 410 -41.63 -21.58 10.97
CA TYR A 410 -41.55 -22.23 12.28
C TYR A 410 -42.22 -23.62 12.30
N GLN A 411 -43.40 -23.75 11.68
CA GLN A 411 -44.11 -25.03 11.58
C GLN A 411 -43.30 -26.05 10.77
N GLN A 412 -42.76 -25.65 9.61
CA GLN A 412 -41.93 -26.50 8.76
C GLN A 412 -40.62 -26.93 9.45
N LEU A 413 -39.94 -26.02 10.16
CA LEU A 413 -38.77 -26.37 10.97
C LEU A 413 -39.12 -27.38 12.06
N GLY A 414 -40.27 -27.22 12.70
CA GLY A 414 -40.79 -28.16 13.69
C GLY A 414 -41.01 -29.57 13.14
N GLU A 415 -41.59 -29.69 11.94
CA GLU A 415 -41.77 -30.96 11.24
C GLU A 415 -40.42 -31.63 10.90
N ILE A 416 -39.48 -30.86 10.35
CA ILE A 416 -38.13 -31.35 10.02
C ILE A 416 -37.41 -31.88 11.27
N PHE A 417 -37.44 -31.13 12.37
CA PHE A 417 -36.81 -31.59 13.61
C PHE A 417 -37.46 -32.86 14.15
N HIS A 418 -38.78 -32.99 14.02
CA HIS A 418 -39.48 -34.19 14.45
C HIS A 418 -39.08 -35.42 13.62
N GLU A 419 -38.97 -35.29 12.28
CA GLU A 419 -38.48 -36.35 11.39
C GLU A 419 -37.03 -36.74 11.67
N MET A 420 -36.14 -35.76 11.88
CA MET A 420 -34.74 -36.03 12.22
C MET A 420 -34.60 -36.80 13.54
N GLN A 421 -35.43 -36.48 14.53
CA GLN A 421 -35.44 -37.15 15.83
C GLN A 421 -35.96 -38.59 15.74
N LEU A 422 -36.83 -38.88 14.77
CA LEU A 422 -37.28 -40.23 14.45
C LEU A 422 -36.20 -41.06 13.73
N MET A 423 -35.35 -40.43 12.89
CA MET A 423 -34.24 -41.11 12.21
C MET A 423 -33.02 -41.38 13.10
N GLN A 424 -32.91 -40.72 14.26
CA GLN A 424 -31.84 -40.95 15.24
C GLN A 424 -32.20 -42.01 16.30
N ARG A 425 -33.44 -42.50 16.32
CA ARG A 425 -33.87 -43.66 17.13
C ARG A 425 -33.88 -44.90 16.25
#